data_AF-A0A494X9G4-F1
#
_entry.id   AF-A0A494X9G4-F1
#
_cell.length_a   1.000
_cell.length_b   1.000
_cell.length_c   1.000
_cell.angle_alpha   90.00
_cell.angle_beta   90.00
_cell.angle_gamma   90.00
#
_symmetry.space_group_name_H-M   'P 1'
#
loop_
_entity.id
_entity.type
_entity.pdbx_description
1 polymer ?
#
loop_
_entity_poly.entity_id
_entity_poly.type
_entity_poly.pdbx_seq_one_letter_code
_entity_poly.pdbx_strand_id
1 'polypeptide(L)'
;MTSSQAAPAAIDGTLSAAQYTGIEAAIFAQLNTQRTHCGLSAFRENTILDAAAVAHAQHNADLDINEATETSTDAGYTGDTYQTRAEAQGMPSSITVTGYNTEYYAVDPTQTTVIGDGIANSLLAGVYNSVLAASLNTDIGLGDVTASSIVYSIGSLANAQAVTGTAPLTFPCQGTTGVNIGGRLDAAMAPGVGGPTWGAPIAITGTSPSDTITLQSGSITDPSNAVTTLNLVDSTTDTNHILSAYQAVAFPSLALSPNTTYSVSLTGTYNGQAFTKAFTFTTVNSSTF
;
A
#
# COMPACT_ATOMS: atom_id res chain seq x y z
N MET A 1 36.61 -6.96 -15.26
CA MET A 1 35.50 -6.52 -16.13
C MET A 1 34.45 -5.90 -15.22
N THR A 2 34.40 -4.57 -15.17
CA THR A 2 33.37 -3.83 -14.42
C THR A 2 32.12 -3.79 -15.29
N SER A 3 31.09 -4.56 -14.93
CA SER A 3 29.77 -4.45 -15.54
C SER A 3 29.20 -3.07 -15.20
N SER A 4 29.14 -2.18 -16.20
CA SER A 4 28.33 -0.97 -16.13
C SER A 4 26.87 -1.39 -16.07
N GLN A 5 26.21 -1.11 -14.94
CA GLN A 5 24.77 -1.22 -14.82
C GLN A 5 24.16 -0.08 -15.64
N ALA A 6 23.30 -0.41 -16.60
CA ALA A 6 22.60 0.58 -17.40
C ALA A 6 21.69 1.40 -16.47
N ALA A 7 21.66 2.73 -16.65
CA ALA A 7 20.68 3.57 -15.98
C ALA A 7 19.27 3.11 -16.40
N PRO A 8 18.28 3.06 -15.49
CA PRO A 8 16.90 2.77 -15.85
C PRO A 8 16.46 3.72 -16.98
N ALA A 9 15.72 3.20 -17.97
CA ALA A 9 15.12 4.04 -18.99
C ALA A 9 14.25 5.11 -18.31
N ALA A 10 14.34 6.36 -18.79
CA ALA A 10 13.46 7.42 -18.32
C ALA A 10 12.01 7.02 -18.68
N ILE A 11 11.14 7.01 -17.68
CA ILE A 11 9.71 6.78 -17.89
C ILE A 11 9.05 8.16 -18.00
N ASP A 12 8.28 8.35 -19.06
CA ASP A 12 7.58 9.60 -19.31
C ASP A 12 6.66 9.96 -18.12
N GLY A 13 6.56 11.26 -17.84
CA GLY A 13 5.77 11.81 -16.73
C GLY A 13 6.46 11.77 -15.36
N THR A 14 7.54 11.01 -15.17
CA THR A 14 8.26 10.96 -13.89
C THR A 14 9.00 12.26 -13.61
N LEU A 15 8.72 12.87 -12.47
CA LEU A 15 9.35 14.11 -12.03
C LEU A 15 10.55 13.88 -11.11
N SER A 16 11.55 14.75 -11.19
CA SER A 16 12.69 14.75 -10.25
C SER A 16 12.34 15.32 -8.87
N ALA A 17 11.27 16.11 -8.80
CA ALA A 17 10.71 16.67 -7.58
C ALA A 17 9.18 16.69 -7.72
N ALA A 18 8.48 16.19 -6.71
CA ALA A 18 7.02 16.18 -6.69
C ALA A 18 6.47 17.62 -6.62
N GLN A 19 5.31 17.81 -7.23
CA GLN A 19 4.55 19.06 -7.35
C GLN A 19 3.24 19.01 -6.57
N TYR A 20 2.90 17.90 -5.91
CA TYR A 20 1.70 17.78 -5.08
C TYR A 20 1.51 18.94 -4.10
N THR A 21 0.24 19.30 -3.90
CA THR A 21 -0.20 20.28 -2.90
C THR A 21 -1.37 19.72 -2.09
N GLY A 22 -1.81 20.40 -1.03
CA GLY A 22 -3.02 20.01 -0.28
C GLY A 22 -2.97 18.58 0.29
N ILE A 23 -4.01 17.80 -0.01
CA ILE A 23 -4.20 16.43 0.49
C ILE A 23 -3.16 15.48 -0.10
N GLU A 24 -2.94 15.52 -1.41
CA GLU A 24 -1.95 14.67 -2.10
C GLU A 24 -0.55 14.88 -1.55
N ALA A 25 -0.17 16.11 -1.23
CA ALA A 25 1.14 16.42 -0.65
C ALA A 25 1.33 15.72 0.71
N ALA A 26 0.28 15.70 1.54
CA ALA A 26 0.32 15.02 2.83
C ALA A 26 0.38 13.50 2.68
N ILE A 27 -0.41 12.92 1.76
CA ILE A 27 -0.36 11.48 1.46
C ILE A 27 1.04 11.08 0.98
N PHE A 28 1.57 11.80 -0.01
CA PHE A 28 2.89 11.54 -0.59
C PHE A 28 3.99 11.64 0.48
N ALA A 29 3.94 12.67 1.33
CA ALA A 29 4.89 12.85 2.42
C ALA A 29 4.82 11.72 3.45
N GLN A 30 3.62 11.30 3.85
CA GLN A 30 3.43 10.22 4.82
C GLN A 30 3.92 8.88 4.26
N LEU A 31 3.54 8.51 3.03
CA LEU A 31 4.01 7.29 2.38
C LEU A 31 5.54 7.26 2.26
N ASN A 32 6.15 8.36 1.84
CA ASN A 32 7.61 8.44 1.71
C ASN A 32 8.34 8.43 3.06
N THR A 33 7.76 9.03 4.10
CA THR A 33 8.30 8.95 5.46
C THR A 33 8.36 7.49 5.92
N GLN A 34 7.27 6.74 5.72
CA GLN A 34 7.20 5.32 6.10
C GLN A 34 8.18 4.46 5.28
N ARG A 35 8.24 4.66 3.96
CA ARG A 35 9.13 3.92 3.06
C ARG A 35 10.60 4.14 3.37
N THR A 36 11.00 5.40 3.48
CA THR A 36 12.41 5.75 3.71
C THR A 36 12.89 5.33 5.10
N HIS A 37 12.00 5.37 6.11
CA HIS A 37 12.27 4.79 7.42
C HIS A 37 12.57 3.29 7.34
N CYS A 38 11.90 2.57 6.44
CA CYS A 38 12.12 1.15 6.19
C CYS A 38 13.21 0.83 5.15
N GLY A 39 14.00 1.83 4.74
CA GLY A 39 15.13 1.65 3.84
C GLY A 39 14.75 1.49 2.36
N LEU A 40 13.49 1.75 2.00
CA LEU A 40 13.05 1.83 0.62
C LEU A 40 13.30 3.23 0.06
N SER A 41 13.45 3.35 -1.26
CA SER A 41 13.47 4.67 -1.89
C SER A 41 12.09 5.33 -1.78
N ALA A 42 12.12 6.64 -1.58
CA ALA A 42 10.94 7.47 -1.75
C ALA A 42 10.36 7.28 -3.15
N PHE A 43 9.04 7.27 -3.25
CA PHE A 43 8.34 7.41 -4.52
C PHE A 43 8.72 8.73 -5.19
N ARG A 44 8.66 8.73 -6.51
CA ARG A 44 8.62 9.91 -7.36
C ARG A 44 7.22 10.08 -7.91
N GLU A 45 6.81 11.32 -8.10
CA GLU A 45 5.57 11.62 -8.81
C GLU A 45 5.69 11.23 -10.29
N ASN A 46 4.62 10.67 -10.84
CA ASN A 46 4.46 10.46 -12.26
C ASN A 46 3.14 11.06 -12.74
N THR A 47 3.22 12.10 -13.57
CA THR A 47 2.06 12.90 -13.98
C THR A 47 1.07 12.17 -14.89
N ILE A 48 1.50 11.10 -15.56
CA ILE A 48 0.59 10.23 -16.32
C ILE A 48 -0.25 9.41 -15.35
N LEU A 49 0.36 8.90 -14.27
CA LEU A 49 -0.36 8.20 -13.22
C LEU A 49 -1.27 9.14 -12.42
N ASP A 50 -0.89 10.40 -12.20
CA ASP A 50 -1.76 11.42 -11.59
C ASP A 50 -3.03 11.63 -12.42
N ALA A 51 -2.87 11.86 -13.73
CA ALA A 51 -4.00 12.02 -14.63
C ALA A 51 -4.94 10.80 -14.62
N ALA A 52 -4.37 9.58 -14.57
CA ALA A 52 -5.15 8.36 -14.51
C ALA A 52 -5.88 8.20 -13.16
N ALA A 53 -5.22 8.56 -12.06
CA ALA A 53 -5.79 8.52 -10.72
C ALA A 53 -6.93 9.54 -10.55
N VAL A 54 -6.76 10.78 -11.01
CA VAL A 54 -7.80 11.81 -10.97
C VAL A 54 -9.01 11.39 -11.80
N ALA A 55 -8.78 10.86 -13.01
CA ALA A 55 -9.86 10.40 -13.87
C ALA A 55 -10.68 9.27 -13.22
N HIS A 56 -10.00 8.31 -12.57
CA HIS A 56 -10.67 7.22 -11.87
C HIS A 56 -11.41 7.70 -10.61
N ALA A 57 -10.81 8.62 -9.84
CA ALA A 57 -11.46 9.23 -8.70
C ALA A 57 -12.74 9.99 -9.11
N GLN A 58 -12.71 10.70 -10.24
CA GLN A 58 -13.89 11.37 -10.80
C GLN A 58 -14.97 10.37 -11.24
N HIS A 59 -14.58 9.27 -11.91
CA HIS A 59 -15.50 8.21 -12.31
C HIS A 59 -16.28 7.64 -11.10
N ASN A 60 -15.54 7.27 -10.06
CA ASN A 60 -16.12 6.74 -8.82
C ASN A 60 -17.00 7.78 -8.12
N ALA A 61 -16.58 9.06 -8.07
CA ALA A 61 -17.36 10.14 -7.50
C ALA A 61 -18.67 10.42 -8.26
N ASP A 62 -18.65 10.37 -9.59
CA ASP A 62 -19.83 10.62 -10.44
C ASP A 62 -20.91 9.52 -10.28
N LEU A 63 -20.49 8.31 -9.91
CA LEU A 63 -21.35 7.14 -9.74
C LEU A 63 -21.71 6.84 -8.27
N ASP A 64 -21.12 7.57 -7.31
CA ASP A 64 -21.26 7.31 -5.86
C ASP A 64 -20.84 5.88 -5.49
N ILE A 65 -19.70 5.43 -6.03
CA ILE A 65 -19.11 4.10 -5.80
C ILE A 65 -17.64 4.21 -5.36
N ASN A 66 -17.10 3.12 -4.83
CA ASN A 66 -15.68 2.98 -4.49
C ASN A 66 -15.14 1.63 -4.98
N GLU A 67 -15.00 1.50 -6.30
CA GLU A 67 -14.55 0.26 -6.94
C GLU A 67 -13.15 0.42 -7.55
N ALA A 68 -12.40 -0.70 -7.60
CA ALA A 68 -11.07 -0.74 -8.22
C ALA A 68 -11.11 -0.87 -9.76
N THR A 69 -12.28 -1.22 -10.31
CA THR A 69 -12.51 -1.46 -11.73
C THR A 69 -13.60 -0.54 -12.25
N GLU A 70 -13.58 -0.25 -13.55
CA GLU A 70 -14.64 0.52 -14.21
C GLU A 70 -15.40 -0.37 -15.20
N THR A 71 -16.70 -0.15 -15.36
CA THR A 71 -17.48 -0.86 -16.38
C THR A 71 -17.56 -0.01 -17.65
N SER A 72 -17.27 -0.60 -18.81
CA SER A 72 -17.26 0.10 -20.11
C SER A 72 -18.57 0.79 -20.52
N THR A 73 -19.68 0.48 -19.85
CA THR A 73 -20.99 1.11 -20.07
C THR A 73 -21.25 2.33 -19.21
N ASP A 74 -20.41 2.59 -18.22
CA ASP A 74 -20.61 3.66 -17.26
C ASP A 74 -20.19 5.00 -17.85
N ALA A 75 -20.84 6.07 -17.38
CA ALA A 75 -20.45 7.41 -17.77
C ALA A 75 -19.04 7.72 -17.24
N GLY A 76 -18.22 8.40 -18.04
CA GLY A 76 -16.85 8.75 -17.63
C GLY A 76 -15.88 7.56 -17.62
N TYR A 77 -16.21 6.42 -18.24
CA TYR A 77 -15.28 5.29 -18.39
C TYR A 77 -13.96 5.71 -19.03
N THR A 78 -12.86 5.31 -18.40
CA THR A 78 -11.48 5.57 -18.83
C THR A 78 -10.66 4.30 -18.99
N GLY A 79 -11.07 3.20 -18.35
CA GLY A 79 -10.43 1.89 -18.50
C GLY A 79 -10.83 0.91 -17.39
N ASP A 80 -10.98 -0.37 -17.72
CA ASP A 80 -11.43 -1.42 -16.81
C ASP A 80 -10.47 -1.65 -15.64
N THR A 81 -9.17 -1.50 -15.90
CA THR A 81 -8.07 -1.78 -14.97
C THR A 81 -7.15 -0.56 -14.81
N TYR A 82 -6.38 -0.50 -13.71
CA TYR A 82 -5.35 0.54 -13.53
C TYR A 82 -4.39 0.65 -14.73
N GLN A 83 -4.04 -0.49 -15.35
CA GLN A 83 -3.24 -0.55 -16.56
C GLN A 83 -3.90 0.22 -17.71
N THR A 84 -5.11 -0.15 -18.09
CA THR A 84 -5.82 0.48 -19.22
C THR A 84 -6.10 1.97 -18.98
N ARG A 85 -6.35 2.37 -17.72
CA ARG A 85 -6.54 3.78 -17.36
C ARG A 85 -5.26 4.58 -17.56
N ALA A 86 -4.11 4.05 -17.14
CA ALA A 86 -2.83 4.68 -17.38
C ALA A 86 -2.49 4.74 -18.88
N GLU A 87 -2.78 3.68 -19.65
CA GLU A 87 -2.61 3.65 -21.10
C GLU A 87 -3.46 4.70 -21.81
N ALA A 88 -4.71 4.91 -21.35
CA ALA A 88 -5.59 5.97 -21.86
C ALA A 88 -5.01 7.38 -21.63
N GLN A 89 -4.17 7.57 -20.61
CA GLN A 89 -3.43 8.81 -20.34
C GLN A 89 -2.06 8.88 -21.03
N GLY A 90 -1.69 7.85 -21.81
CA GLY A 90 -0.46 7.81 -22.59
C GLY A 90 0.67 6.99 -21.99
N MET A 91 0.42 6.22 -20.92
CA MET A 91 1.42 5.26 -20.42
C MET A 91 1.70 4.19 -21.49
N PRO A 92 2.97 3.89 -21.82
CA PRO A 92 3.27 2.80 -22.73
C PRO A 92 2.80 1.45 -22.17
N SER A 93 2.15 0.62 -22.99
CA SER A 93 1.64 -0.69 -22.57
C SER A 93 2.72 -1.71 -22.16
N SER A 94 4.00 -1.41 -22.46
CA SER A 94 5.14 -2.19 -21.98
C SER A 94 5.48 -1.93 -20.51
N ILE A 95 4.89 -0.90 -19.91
CA ILE A 95 5.07 -0.55 -18.50
C ILE A 95 3.85 -1.06 -17.73
N THR A 96 4.10 -1.96 -16.78
CA THR A 96 3.05 -2.49 -15.90
C THR A 96 2.69 -1.48 -14.83
N VAL A 97 1.39 -1.25 -14.66
CA VAL A 97 0.81 -0.35 -13.67
C VAL A 97 -0.10 -1.13 -12.73
N THR A 98 0.07 -0.89 -11.44
CA THR A 98 -0.83 -1.38 -10.39
C THR A 98 -1.41 -0.21 -9.63
N GLY A 99 -2.49 -0.42 -8.88
CA GLY A 99 -3.09 0.66 -8.14
C GLY A 99 -3.94 0.22 -6.97
N TYR A 100 -4.42 1.23 -6.26
CA TYR A 100 -5.30 1.08 -5.10
C TYR A 100 -6.28 2.26 -5.10
N ASN A 101 -7.49 2.04 -4.60
CA ASN A 101 -8.44 3.10 -4.33
C ASN A 101 -8.87 3.04 -2.86
N THR A 102 -9.25 4.19 -2.33
CA THR A 102 -9.90 4.30 -1.02
C THR A 102 -10.84 5.49 -1.01
N GLU A 103 -11.77 5.46 -0.08
CA GLU A 103 -12.68 6.56 0.21
C GLU A 103 -12.37 7.09 1.62
N TYR A 104 -12.51 8.39 1.84
CA TYR A 104 -12.28 9.00 3.15
C TYR A 104 -13.31 10.09 3.47
N TYR A 105 -13.96 9.97 4.63
CA TYR A 105 -14.96 10.93 5.09
C TYR A 105 -14.32 12.01 5.97
N ALA A 106 -14.10 13.19 5.40
CA ALA A 106 -13.55 14.33 6.13
C ALA A 106 -14.66 15.17 6.78
N VAL A 107 -14.55 15.40 8.10
CA VAL A 107 -15.47 16.31 8.83
C VAL A 107 -15.21 17.78 8.48
N ASP A 108 -13.95 18.13 8.20
CA ASP A 108 -13.53 19.48 7.81
C ASP A 108 -12.54 19.40 6.64
N PRO A 109 -12.96 19.67 5.40
CA PRO A 109 -12.12 19.55 4.20
C PRO A 109 -10.96 20.55 4.15
N THR A 110 -10.93 21.55 5.05
CA THR A 110 -9.83 22.53 5.10
C THR A 110 -8.58 21.98 5.79
N GLN A 111 -8.69 20.88 6.56
CA GLN A 111 -7.57 20.25 7.26
C GLN A 111 -6.82 19.25 6.36
N THR A 112 -6.29 19.74 5.25
CA THR A 112 -5.67 18.92 4.19
C THR A 112 -4.59 17.96 4.69
N THR A 113 -3.75 18.38 5.64
CA THR A 113 -2.72 17.51 6.24
C THR A 113 -3.31 16.37 7.05
N VAL A 114 -4.28 16.65 7.91
CA VAL A 114 -4.94 15.63 8.74
C VAL A 114 -5.68 14.62 7.86
N ILE A 115 -6.33 15.12 6.80
CA ILE A 115 -7.02 14.29 5.82
C ILE A 115 -6.03 13.39 5.08
N GLY A 116 -4.95 13.96 4.53
CA GLY A 116 -3.97 13.18 3.78
C GLY A 116 -3.27 12.13 4.64
N ASP A 117 -2.93 12.46 5.88
CA ASP A 117 -2.41 11.48 6.84
C ASP A 117 -3.44 10.37 7.13
N GLY A 118 -4.71 10.75 7.28
CA GLY A 118 -5.83 9.82 7.46
C GLY A 118 -6.00 8.86 6.28
N ILE A 119 -5.93 9.36 5.05
CA ILE A 119 -6.02 8.57 3.82
C ILE A 119 -4.83 7.62 3.72
N ALA A 120 -3.61 8.12 3.90
CA ALA A 120 -2.39 7.29 3.86
C ALA A 120 -2.46 6.17 4.91
N ASN A 121 -2.88 6.49 6.14
CA ASN A 121 -2.99 5.50 7.21
C ASN A 121 -4.14 4.51 6.98
N SER A 122 -5.24 4.93 6.34
CA SER A 122 -6.37 4.04 6.00
C SER A 122 -5.97 3.06 4.90
N LEU A 123 -5.27 3.54 3.88
CA LEU A 123 -4.69 2.71 2.85
C LEU A 123 -3.73 1.67 3.43
N LEU A 124 -2.80 2.09 4.28
CA LEU A 124 -1.83 1.16 4.89
C LEU A 124 -2.45 0.23 5.94
N ALA A 125 -3.67 0.52 6.41
CA ALA A 125 -4.44 -0.38 7.26
C ALA A 125 -5.15 -1.50 6.48
N GLY A 126 -5.33 -1.36 5.16
CA GLY A 126 -5.91 -2.40 4.30
C GLY A 126 -4.97 -3.60 4.17
N VAL A 127 -5.49 -4.82 4.28
CA VAL A 127 -4.67 -6.05 4.20
C VAL A 127 -3.86 -6.08 2.90
N TYR A 128 -4.51 -6.01 1.74
CA TYR A 128 -3.81 -6.00 0.46
C TYR A 128 -3.10 -4.66 0.18
N ASN A 129 -3.66 -3.55 0.60
CA ASN A 129 -3.13 -2.21 0.29
C ASN A 129 -1.83 -1.90 1.06
N SER A 130 -1.64 -2.52 2.22
CA SER A 130 -0.45 -2.34 3.06
C SER A 130 0.86 -2.68 2.34
N VAL A 131 0.81 -3.53 1.30
CA VAL A 131 1.99 -3.87 0.49
C VAL A 131 2.54 -2.67 -0.28
N LEU A 132 1.78 -1.58 -0.45
CA LEU A 132 2.28 -0.35 -1.06
C LEU A 132 3.46 0.25 -0.27
N ALA A 133 3.40 0.25 1.06
CA ALA A 133 4.50 0.78 1.89
C ALA A 133 5.77 -0.08 1.80
N ALA A 134 5.65 -1.37 1.47
CA ALA A 134 6.77 -2.27 1.24
C ALA A 134 7.05 -2.52 -0.25
N SER A 135 6.39 -1.79 -1.17
CA SER A 135 6.44 -2.06 -2.61
C SER A 135 7.80 -1.66 -3.20
N LEU A 136 8.25 -2.46 -4.17
CA LEU A 136 9.45 -2.17 -4.95
C LEU A 136 9.26 -1.08 -6.00
N ASN A 137 8.01 -0.65 -6.23
CA ASN A 137 7.68 0.43 -7.17
C ASN A 137 8.37 1.72 -6.74
N THR A 138 8.89 2.50 -7.70
CA THR A 138 9.59 3.77 -7.42
C THR A 138 8.81 5.01 -7.83
N ASP A 139 7.71 4.83 -8.54
CA ASP A 139 6.92 5.93 -9.07
C ASP A 139 5.46 5.72 -8.68
N ILE A 140 4.79 6.82 -8.36
CA ILE A 140 3.42 6.87 -7.89
C ILE A 140 2.70 8.04 -8.55
N GLY A 141 1.42 7.85 -8.87
CA GLY A 141 0.51 8.95 -9.16
C GLY A 141 -0.64 8.96 -8.18
N LEU A 142 -1.05 10.15 -7.76
CA LEU A 142 -2.12 10.40 -6.82
C LEU A 142 -3.21 11.22 -7.52
N GLY A 143 -4.45 10.95 -7.15
CA GLY A 143 -5.58 11.75 -7.60
C GLY A 143 -6.71 11.68 -6.61
N ASP A 144 -7.19 12.85 -6.19
CA ASP A 144 -8.36 12.99 -5.35
C ASP A 144 -9.46 13.84 -6.00
N VAL A 145 -10.71 13.48 -5.71
CA VAL A 145 -11.87 14.32 -6.00
C VAL A 145 -12.67 14.49 -4.71
N THR A 146 -13.00 15.73 -4.39
CA THR A 146 -13.89 16.04 -3.26
C THR A 146 -15.35 15.90 -3.68
N ALA A 147 -16.01 14.82 -3.23
CA ALA A 147 -17.44 14.58 -3.35
C ALA A 147 -18.12 14.67 -1.96
N SER A 148 -19.16 13.86 -1.70
CA SER A 148 -19.68 13.60 -0.35
C SER A 148 -18.61 13.00 0.59
N SER A 149 -17.61 12.36 -0.01
CA SER A 149 -16.38 11.83 0.56
C SER A 149 -15.20 12.13 -0.38
N ILE A 150 -13.97 11.93 0.09
CA ILE A 150 -12.78 12.03 -0.76
C ILE A 150 -12.55 10.68 -1.39
N VAL A 151 -12.73 10.60 -2.70
CA VAL A 151 -12.38 9.41 -3.49
C VAL A 151 -10.94 9.57 -3.95
N TYR A 152 -10.13 8.55 -3.68
CA TYR A 152 -8.70 8.59 -3.94
C TYR A 152 -8.24 7.37 -4.72
N SER A 153 -7.38 7.59 -5.72
CA SER A 153 -6.76 6.51 -6.50
C SER A 153 -5.24 6.67 -6.53
N ILE A 154 -4.56 5.53 -6.61
CA ILE A 154 -3.12 5.42 -6.73
C ILE A 154 -2.80 4.63 -7.98
N GLY A 155 -1.93 5.17 -8.83
CA GLY A 155 -1.17 4.39 -9.80
C GLY A 155 0.25 4.19 -9.30
N SER A 156 0.88 3.06 -9.60
CA SER A 156 2.32 2.87 -9.36
C SER A 156 2.92 2.02 -10.46
N LEU A 157 4.14 2.37 -10.87
CA LEU A 157 4.86 1.64 -11.90
C LEU A 157 5.53 0.42 -11.28
N ALA A 158 5.41 -0.74 -11.92
CA ALA A 158 6.15 -1.94 -11.54
C ALA A 158 7.64 -1.86 -11.94
N ASN A 159 8.27 -0.69 -11.79
CA ASN A 159 9.70 -0.52 -11.96
C ASN A 159 10.38 -0.84 -10.63
N ALA A 160 10.61 -2.13 -10.42
CA ALA A 160 11.20 -2.61 -9.18
C ALA A 160 12.58 -1.97 -8.95
N GLN A 161 12.72 -1.28 -7.82
CA GLN A 161 14.02 -0.99 -7.26
C GLN A 161 14.71 -2.32 -6.96
N ALA A 162 15.94 -2.49 -7.45
CA ALA A 162 16.80 -3.55 -6.95
C ALA A 162 17.18 -3.20 -5.50
N VAL A 163 16.51 -3.84 -4.54
CA VAL A 163 16.92 -3.78 -3.14
C VAL A 163 17.94 -4.88 -2.92
N THR A 164 19.11 -4.56 -2.41
CA THR A 164 20.11 -5.58 -2.09
C THR A 164 19.79 -6.19 -0.73
N GLY A 165 19.44 -7.48 -0.68
CA GLY A 165 19.17 -8.16 0.58
C GLY A 165 18.99 -9.66 0.41
N THR A 166 19.20 -10.40 1.49
CA THR A 166 18.98 -11.86 1.56
C THR A 166 17.74 -12.23 2.38
N ALA A 167 16.96 -11.23 2.78
CA ALA A 167 15.76 -11.39 3.58
C ALA A 167 14.68 -10.43 3.07
N PRO A 168 13.39 -10.80 3.24
CA PRO A 168 12.30 -9.94 2.81
C PRO A 168 12.27 -8.62 3.59
N LEU A 169 11.68 -7.60 2.99
CA LEU A 169 11.36 -6.32 3.61
C LEU A 169 10.03 -6.44 4.34
N THR A 170 9.83 -5.60 5.36
CA THR A 170 8.55 -5.52 6.07
C THR A 170 8.10 -4.08 6.21
N PHE A 171 6.79 -3.86 6.12
CA PHE A 171 6.14 -2.68 6.64
C PHE A 171 5.01 -3.11 7.57
N PRO A 172 4.93 -2.64 8.82
CA PRO A 172 5.94 -1.84 9.50
C PRO A 172 7.30 -2.56 9.57
N CYS A 173 8.37 -1.78 9.69
CA CYS A 173 9.72 -2.27 9.99
C CYS A 173 10.14 -1.85 11.42
N GLN A 174 11.37 -2.19 11.82
CA GLN A 174 11.90 -1.84 13.13
C GLN A 174 11.75 -0.36 13.48
N GLY A 175 11.11 -0.09 14.61
CA GLY A 175 10.94 1.24 15.17
C GLY A 175 9.96 2.13 14.42
N THR A 176 9.16 1.57 13.50
CA THR A 176 8.12 2.34 12.80
C THR A 176 7.12 2.89 13.80
N THR A 177 6.71 4.14 13.65
CA THR A 177 5.68 4.79 14.48
C THR A 177 4.55 5.31 13.60
N GLY A 178 3.42 5.62 14.24
CA GLY A 178 2.26 6.14 13.53
C GLY A 178 1.57 5.09 12.65
N VAL A 179 1.70 3.81 13.00
CA VAL A 179 0.98 2.73 12.32
C VAL A 179 -0.49 2.78 12.72
N ASN A 180 -1.42 2.72 11.77
CA ASN A 180 -2.85 2.67 12.11
C ASN A 180 -3.14 1.43 13.00
N ILE A 181 -4.15 1.50 13.86
CA ILE A 181 -4.46 0.38 14.77
C ILE A 181 -5.07 -0.82 14.02
N GLY A 182 -5.63 -0.58 12.84
CA GLY A 182 -6.40 -1.55 12.10
C GLY A 182 -7.25 -0.92 11.00
N GLY A 183 -7.88 -1.76 10.19
CA GLY A 183 -8.79 -1.35 9.13
C GLY A 183 -10.24 -1.67 9.44
N ARG A 184 -11.15 -1.09 8.65
CA ARG A 184 -12.60 -1.33 8.64
C ARG A 184 -13.08 -1.32 7.19
N LEU A 185 -13.99 -2.24 6.83
CA LEU A 185 -14.73 -2.43 5.53
C LEU A 185 -14.28 -1.56 4.33
N ASP A 186 -13.85 -2.11 3.19
CA ASP A 186 -14.63 -2.78 2.10
C ASP A 186 -14.69 -4.33 2.16
N ALA A 187 -15.80 -4.90 1.67
CA ALA A 187 -16.26 -6.29 1.71
C ALA A 187 -15.49 -7.31 0.86
N ALA A 188 -14.36 -6.94 0.22
CA ALA A 188 -13.55 -7.88 -0.54
C ALA A 188 -12.27 -8.39 0.17
N MET A 189 -11.80 -7.82 1.28
CA MET A 189 -10.34 -7.65 1.39
C MET A 189 -9.55 -8.22 2.60
N ALA A 190 -10.15 -8.94 3.56
CA ALA A 190 -9.38 -9.56 4.66
C ALA A 190 -9.68 -11.06 4.81
N PRO A 191 -8.92 -11.96 4.16
CA PRO A 191 -9.15 -13.41 4.24
C PRO A 191 -9.14 -13.91 5.68
N GLY A 192 -10.18 -14.65 6.08
CA GLY A 192 -10.23 -15.33 7.37
C GLY A 192 -10.70 -14.49 8.56
N VAL A 193 -11.19 -13.24 8.35
CA VAL A 193 -11.79 -12.42 9.42
C VAL A 193 -13.31 -12.55 9.40
N GLY A 194 -13.91 -12.88 10.56
CA GLY A 194 -15.37 -13.04 10.71
C GLY A 194 -16.13 -11.75 11.06
N GLY A 195 -15.44 -10.60 11.12
CA GLY A 195 -15.99 -9.32 11.56
C GLY A 195 -15.55 -8.15 10.65
N PRO A 196 -16.11 -6.94 10.86
CA PRO A 196 -15.92 -5.80 9.96
C PRO A 196 -14.58 -5.07 10.14
N THR A 197 -13.74 -5.53 11.08
CA THR A 197 -12.47 -4.90 11.44
C THR A 197 -11.39 -5.94 11.65
N TRP A 198 -10.14 -5.52 11.44
CA TRP A 198 -8.91 -6.27 11.70
C TRP A 198 -7.87 -5.29 12.24
N GLY A 199 -6.77 -5.79 12.82
CA GLY A 199 -5.70 -4.90 13.27
C GLY A 199 -4.62 -4.68 12.23
N ALA A 200 -3.68 -3.79 12.56
CA ALA A 200 -2.64 -3.31 11.65
C ALA A 200 -1.96 -4.45 10.88
N PRO A 201 -2.02 -4.46 9.53
CA PRO A 201 -1.33 -5.44 8.75
C PRO A 201 0.19 -5.21 8.75
N ILE A 202 0.91 -6.30 8.59
CA ILE A 202 2.34 -6.35 8.37
C ILE A 202 2.52 -6.88 6.96
N ALA A 203 2.83 -5.98 6.03
CA ALA A 203 3.24 -6.33 4.68
C ALA A 203 4.65 -6.89 4.68
N ILE A 204 4.87 -7.93 3.89
CA ILE A 204 6.16 -8.57 3.65
C ILE A 204 6.37 -8.64 2.13
N THR A 205 7.50 -8.12 1.66
CA THR A 205 7.82 -8.08 0.22
C THR A 205 9.23 -8.62 -0.02
N GLY A 206 9.42 -9.33 -1.11
CA GLY A 206 10.73 -9.72 -1.61
C GLY A 206 11.57 -8.50 -2.02
N THR A 207 12.81 -8.74 -2.42
CA THR A 207 13.70 -7.68 -2.91
C THR A 207 13.70 -7.56 -4.44
N SER A 208 13.09 -8.54 -5.10
CA SER A 208 12.89 -8.65 -6.54
C SER A 208 11.48 -9.21 -6.83
N PRO A 209 10.83 -8.82 -7.93
CA PRO A 209 9.58 -9.44 -8.39
C PRO A 209 9.69 -10.94 -8.71
N SER A 210 10.91 -11.46 -8.89
CA SER A 210 11.16 -12.89 -9.10
C SER A 210 11.21 -13.72 -7.82
N ASP A 211 11.20 -13.06 -6.65
CA ASP A 211 11.27 -13.75 -5.38
C ASP A 211 9.97 -14.49 -5.05
N THR A 212 10.07 -15.44 -4.13
CA THR A 212 8.92 -16.15 -3.57
C THR A 212 8.92 -16.07 -2.06
N ILE A 213 7.75 -15.81 -1.47
CA ILE A 213 7.53 -15.73 -0.03
C ILE A 213 6.41 -16.68 0.36
N THR A 214 6.65 -17.45 1.42
CA THR A 214 5.59 -18.15 2.14
C THR A 214 5.70 -17.90 3.63
N LEU A 215 4.57 -17.72 4.31
CA LEU A 215 4.53 -17.51 5.76
C LEU A 215 4.22 -18.82 6.49
N GLN A 216 4.87 -19.04 7.63
CA GLN A 216 4.67 -20.25 8.45
C GLN A 216 4.08 -19.93 9.81
N SER A 217 4.58 -18.89 10.49
CA SER A 217 4.00 -18.42 11.74
C SER A 217 4.21 -16.92 11.92
N GLY A 218 3.30 -16.29 12.65
CA GLY A 218 3.36 -14.88 12.99
C GLY A 218 2.67 -14.58 14.31
N SER A 219 3.28 -13.71 15.11
CA SER A 219 2.70 -13.24 16.36
C SER A 219 3.07 -11.78 16.65
N ILE A 220 2.19 -11.10 17.37
CA ILE A 220 2.47 -9.82 18.02
C ILE A 220 2.36 -9.96 19.54
N THR A 221 3.24 -9.30 20.26
CA THR A 221 3.27 -9.25 21.72
C THR A 221 3.10 -7.81 22.16
N ASP A 222 2.12 -7.57 23.04
CA ASP A 222 1.88 -6.25 23.62
C ASP A 222 2.77 -5.98 24.86
N PRO A 223 2.77 -4.75 25.43
CA PRO A 223 3.55 -4.43 26.63
C PRO A 223 3.17 -5.22 27.89
N SER A 224 1.99 -5.85 27.93
CA SER A 224 1.56 -6.74 29.01
C SER A 224 2.09 -8.18 28.84
N ASN A 225 2.81 -8.45 27.75
CA ASN A 225 3.27 -9.76 27.29
C ASN A 225 2.15 -10.67 26.79
N ALA A 226 0.98 -10.12 26.45
CA ALA A 226 -0.06 -10.89 25.79
C ALA A 226 0.35 -11.14 24.33
N VAL A 227 0.30 -12.41 23.91
CA VAL A 227 0.68 -12.85 22.56
C VAL A 227 -0.58 -13.07 21.73
N THR A 228 -0.66 -12.39 20.59
CA THR A 228 -1.72 -12.58 19.59
C THR A 228 -1.13 -13.27 18.37
N THR A 229 -1.75 -14.37 17.93
CA THR A 229 -1.38 -15.05 16.68
C THR A 229 -1.93 -14.28 15.49
N LEU A 230 -1.16 -14.18 14.41
CA LEU A 230 -1.54 -13.48 13.19
C LEU A 230 -2.19 -14.43 12.18
N ASN A 231 -3.16 -13.90 11.44
CA ASN A 231 -3.60 -14.48 10.17
C ASN A 231 -2.48 -14.27 9.15
N LEU A 232 -2.21 -15.27 8.33
CA LEU A 232 -1.12 -15.27 7.35
C LEU A 232 -1.70 -15.46 5.96
N VAL A 233 -1.41 -14.51 5.06
CA VAL A 233 -1.85 -14.54 3.68
C VAL A 233 -0.62 -14.38 2.79
N ASP A 234 -0.38 -15.33 1.91
CA ASP A 234 0.61 -15.25 0.84
C ASP A 234 -0.02 -15.75 -0.46
N SER A 235 0.70 -15.68 -1.58
CA SER A 235 0.16 -16.08 -2.89
C SER A 235 -0.43 -17.51 -2.95
N THR A 236 -0.07 -18.40 -2.02
CA THR A 236 -0.58 -19.78 -1.97
C THR A 236 -1.85 -19.94 -1.14
N THR A 237 -2.10 -19.01 -0.20
CA THR A 237 -3.28 -19.00 0.68
C THR A 237 -4.26 -17.87 0.38
N ASP A 238 -3.87 -16.92 -0.48
CA ASP A 238 -4.69 -15.82 -0.95
C ASP A 238 -5.81 -16.33 -1.88
N THR A 239 -7.02 -16.40 -1.31
CA THR A 239 -8.24 -16.81 -2.02
C THR A 239 -8.71 -15.79 -3.07
N ASN A 240 -8.24 -14.55 -2.99
CA ASN A 240 -8.61 -13.49 -3.91
C ASN A 240 -7.60 -13.34 -5.06
N HIS A 241 -6.44 -14.01 -4.97
CA HIS A 241 -5.38 -13.99 -5.97
C HIS A 241 -4.86 -12.58 -6.31
N ILE A 242 -4.75 -11.72 -5.28
CA ILE A 242 -4.28 -10.33 -5.39
C ILE A 242 -2.77 -10.24 -5.14
N LEU A 243 -2.25 -11.00 -4.17
CA LEU A 243 -0.84 -10.99 -3.82
C LEU A 243 0.01 -11.72 -4.86
N SER A 244 1.06 -11.05 -5.33
CA SER A 244 2.09 -11.69 -6.14
C SER A 244 2.95 -12.65 -5.31
N ALA A 245 3.67 -13.56 -5.97
CA ALA A 245 4.49 -14.57 -5.27
C ALA A 245 5.56 -13.98 -4.33
N TYR A 246 6.03 -12.76 -4.61
CA TYR A 246 7.01 -12.03 -3.80
C TYR A 246 6.36 -11.20 -2.68
N GLN A 247 5.04 -11.33 -2.45
CA GLN A 247 4.29 -10.56 -1.45
C GLN A 247 3.57 -11.49 -0.47
N ALA A 248 3.49 -11.05 0.78
CA ALA A 248 2.68 -11.68 1.82
C ALA A 248 2.21 -10.62 2.83
N VAL A 249 1.19 -10.93 3.60
CA VAL A 249 0.64 -10.07 4.65
C VAL A 249 0.33 -10.90 5.89
N ALA A 250 0.69 -10.39 7.06
CA ALA A 250 0.31 -10.96 8.35
C ALA A 250 -0.46 -9.94 9.17
N PHE A 251 -1.58 -10.29 9.79
CA PHE A 251 -2.40 -9.32 10.53
C PHE A 251 -3.22 -9.98 11.66
N PRO A 252 -3.47 -9.27 12.77
CA PRO A 252 -4.30 -9.77 13.86
C PRO A 252 -5.80 -9.64 13.50
N SER A 253 -6.63 -10.56 14.01
CA SER A 253 -8.07 -10.55 13.74
C SER A 253 -8.82 -9.39 14.41
N LEU A 254 -8.17 -8.64 15.31
CA LEU A 254 -8.76 -7.52 16.05
C LEU A 254 -7.87 -6.30 15.95
N ALA A 255 -8.50 -5.12 15.97
CA ALA A 255 -7.81 -3.84 16.06
C ALA A 255 -6.86 -3.78 17.26
N LEU A 256 -5.71 -3.16 17.06
CA LEU A 256 -4.72 -2.94 18.10
C LEU A 256 -5.12 -1.80 19.03
N SER A 257 -4.42 -1.70 20.17
CA SER A 257 -4.57 -0.55 21.06
C SER A 257 -3.83 0.66 20.49
N PRO A 258 -4.38 1.88 20.64
CA PRO A 258 -3.68 3.09 20.23
C PRO A 258 -2.44 3.34 21.09
N ASN A 259 -1.49 4.11 20.56
CA ASN A 259 -0.25 4.52 21.22
C ASN A 259 0.51 3.37 21.92
N THR A 260 0.52 2.20 21.29
CA THR A 260 1.04 0.97 21.89
C THR A 260 2.18 0.44 21.04
N THR A 261 3.29 0.14 21.69
CA THR A 261 4.44 -0.51 21.05
C THR A 261 4.26 -2.02 21.10
N TYR A 262 4.21 -2.66 19.94
CA TYR A 262 4.12 -4.11 19.78
C TYR A 262 5.46 -4.69 19.34
N SER A 263 5.74 -5.91 19.80
CA SER A 263 6.85 -6.73 19.28
C SER A 263 6.31 -7.79 18.33
N VAL A 264 6.86 -7.85 17.12
CA VAL A 264 6.50 -8.79 16.06
C VAL A 264 7.50 -9.94 16.03
N SER A 265 7.01 -11.15 15.79
CA SER A 265 7.81 -12.30 15.37
C SER A 265 7.16 -12.96 14.15
N LEU A 266 7.91 -13.14 13.07
CA LEU A 266 7.47 -13.79 11.83
C LEU A 266 8.49 -14.85 11.40
N THR A 267 7.98 -15.98 10.89
CA THR A 267 8.79 -17.01 10.25
C THR A 267 8.16 -17.46 8.94
N GLY A 268 8.99 -17.88 8.01
CA GLY A 268 8.55 -18.30 6.69
C GLY A 268 9.69 -18.80 5.82
N THR A 269 9.45 -18.87 4.52
CA THR A 269 10.50 -19.08 3.52
C THR A 269 10.58 -17.93 2.54
N TYR A 270 11.81 -17.62 2.12
CA TYR A 270 12.17 -16.64 1.11
C TYR A 270 13.04 -17.34 0.08
N ASN A 271 12.53 -17.52 -1.15
CA ASN A 271 13.18 -18.34 -2.17
C ASN A 271 13.51 -19.77 -1.69
N GLY A 272 12.59 -20.36 -0.91
CA GLY A 272 12.74 -21.69 -0.30
C GLY A 272 13.70 -21.76 0.88
N GLN A 273 14.38 -20.67 1.26
CA GLN A 273 15.23 -20.60 2.44
C GLN A 273 14.45 -20.08 3.64
N ALA A 274 14.62 -20.70 4.81
CA ALA A 274 13.94 -20.25 6.01
C ALA A 274 14.39 -18.83 6.41
N PHE A 275 13.44 -18.00 6.83
CA PHE A 275 13.73 -16.69 7.42
C PHE A 275 12.99 -16.49 8.73
N THR A 276 13.55 -15.61 9.57
CA THR A 276 12.91 -15.07 10.76
C THR A 276 13.01 -13.55 10.75
N LYS A 277 11.94 -12.86 11.12
CA LYS A 277 11.93 -11.41 11.37
C LYS A 277 11.38 -11.15 12.76
N ALA A 278 12.10 -10.33 13.51
CA ALA A 278 11.65 -9.81 14.78
C ALA A 278 11.91 -8.31 14.81
N PHE A 279 10.89 -7.53 15.16
CA PHE A 279 10.98 -6.07 15.20
C PHE A 279 9.89 -5.48 16.07
N THR A 280 9.95 -4.17 16.33
CA THR A 280 8.89 -3.44 17.03
C THR A 280 8.29 -2.33 16.18
N PHE A 281 7.03 -2.00 16.43
CA PHE A 281 6.37 -0.81 15.88
C PHE A 281 5.40 -0.20 16.89
N THR A 282 5.04 1.07 16.71
CA THR A 282 4.13 1.81 17.59
C THR A 282 2.91 2.30 16.82
N THR A 283 1.72 2.03 17.35
CA THR A 283 0.45 2.48 16.76
C THR A 283 0.19 3.98 16.99
N VAL A 284 -0.63 4.59 16.14
CA VAL A 284 -1.11 5.98 16.29
C VAL A 284 -1.87 6.20 17.60
N ASN A 285 -1.91 7.46 18.07
CA ASN A 285 -2.64 7.87 19.27
C ASN A 285 -4.16 7.74 19.16
N SER A 286 -4.70 7.78 17.95
CA SER A 286 -6.13 7.63 17.67
C SER A 286 -6.30 7.21 16.21
N SER A 287 -7.19 6.27 15.93
CA SER A 287 -7.58 5.92 14.57
C SER A 287 -8.65 6.88 14.06
N THR A 288 -8.53 7.30 12.80
CA THR A 288 -9.69 7.68 12.00
C THR A 288 -10.13 6.43 11.24
N PHE A 289 -11.41 6.08 11.38
CA PHE A 289 -12.10 5.09 10.54
C PHE A 289 -13.05 5.86 9.62
#